data_AF-A0A081GP01-F1
#
_entry.id   AF-A0A081GP01-F1
#
_cell.length_a   1.000
_cell.length_b   1.000
_cell.length_c   1.000
_cell.angle_alpha   90.00
_cell.angle_beta   90.00
_cell.angle_gamma   90.00
#
_symmetry.space_group_name_H-M   'P 1'
#
loop_
_entity.id
_entity.type
_entity.pdbx_description
1 polymer ?
#
loop_
_entity_poly.entity_id
_entity_poly.type
_entity_poly.pdbx_seq_one_letter_code
_entity_poly.pdbx_strand_id
1 'polypeptide(L)'
;MDQGNLLQMLLLRGLGTTSLVADRLKYVSQEWVSSGRLDPSHASALVEDVLKALRGETPELEQQAERQLERNRDQLLQDLGLARQREVDELRGRIDRLEQTLRQRQGNGEAAE
;
A
#
# COMPACT_ATOMS: atom_id res chain seq x y z
N MET A 1 -18.32 -1.54 -7.35
CA MET A 1 -16.89 -1.16 -7.38
C MET A 1 -16.75 0.07 -6.53
N ASP A 2 -16.03 -0.04 -5.41
CA ASP A 2 -15.93 0.99 -4.38
C ASP A 2 -15.06 2.15 -4.88
N GLN A 3 -15.56 3.39 -4.84
CA GLN A 3 -14.88 4.56 -5.41
C GLN A 3 -13.58 4.91 -4.67
N GLY A 4 -13.44 4.47 -3.42
CA GLY A 4 -12.18 4.57 -2.66
C GLY A 4 -11.03 3.80 -3.31
N ASN A 5 -11.35 2.70 -4.02
CA ASN A 5 -10.36 1.86 -4.69
C ASN A 5 -9.72 2.56 -5.90
N LEU A 6 -10.46 3.42 -6.59
CA LEU A 6 -9.95 4.15 -7.77
C LEU A 6 -8.91 5.21 -7.41
N LEU A 7 -9.16 5.99 -6.36
CA LEU A 7 -8.20 6.97 -5.84
C LEU A 7 -6.93 6.29 -5.32
N GLN A 8 -7.11 5.22 -4.55
CA GLN A 8 -6.01 4.45 -3.99
C GLN A 8 -5.16 3.80 -5.10
N MET A 9 -5.82 3.28 -6.15
CA MET A 9 -5.16 2.67 -7.30
C MET A 9 -4.45 3.70 -8.19
N LEU A 10 -5.00 4.91 -8.35
CA LEU A 10 -4.33 6.00 -9.08
C LEU A 10 -3.10 6.53 -8.31
N LEU A 11 -3.21 6.65 -6.98
CA LEU A 11 -2.12 7.03 -6.10
C LEU A 11 -0.98 5.98 -6.13
N LEU A 12 -1.31 4.69 -6.03
CA LEU A 12 -0.36 3.57 -6.09
C LEU A 12 0.30 3.38 -7.45
N ARG A 13 -0.33 3.83 -8.54
CA ARG A 13 0.19 3.71 -9.91
C ARG A 13 1.13 4.85 -10.29
N GLY A 14 1.26 5.90 -9.47
CA GLY A 14 2.06 7.09 -9.80
C GLY A 14 1.56 7.85 -11.04
N LEU A 15 0.32 7.57 -11.48
CA LEU A 15 -0.30 8.27 -12.60
C LEU A 15 -0.81 9.62 -12.11
N GLY A 16 0.09 10.60 -12.16
CA GLY A 16 -0.09 11.98 -11.72
C GLY A 16 -1.13 12.75 -12.53
N THR A 17 -2.41 12.45 -12.34
CA THR A 17 -3.46 13.44 -12.57
C THR A 17 -3.72 14.18 -11.26
N THR A 18 -2.74 14.99 -10.83
CA THR A 18 -2.85 15.89 -9.68
C THR A 18 -4.15 16.71 -9.69
N SER A 19 -4.69 17.01 -10.88
CA SER A 19 -6.02 17.62 -11.07
C SER A 19 -7.19 16.78 -10.55
N LEU A 20 -7.21 15.47 -10.83
CA LEU A 20 -8.35 14.62 -10.48
C LEU A 20 -8.40 14.34 -8.97
N VAL A 21 -7.22 14.22 -8.35
CA VAL A 21 -7.09 14.08 -6.89
C VAL A 21 -7.50 15.38 -6.19
N ALA A 22 -7.12 16.54 -6.73
CA ALA A 22 -7.47 17.84 -6.18
C ALA A 22 -8.99 18.08 -6.13
N ASP A 23 -9.67 17.79 -7.25
CA ASP A 23 -11.12 18.00 -7.34
C ASP A 23 -11.88 17.03 -6.44
N ARG A 24 -11.41 15.79 -6.32
CA ARG A 24 -12.06 14.81 -5.44
C ARG A 24 -11.81 15.10 -3.96
N LEU A 25 -10.64 15.58 -3.59
CA LEU A 25 -10.34 15.99 -2.22
C LEU A 25 -11.23 17.16 -1.78
N LYS A 26 -11.43 18.16 -2.65
CA LYS A 26 -12.36 19.27 -2.40
C LYS A 26 -13.78 18.77 -2.17
N TYR A 27 -14.25 17.84 -3.00
CA TYR A 27 -15.59 17.26 -2.89
C TYR A 27 -15.80 16.53 -1.55
N VAL A 28 -14.89 15.64 -1.17
CA VAL A 28 -14.99 14.88 0.09
C VAL A 28 -14.90 15.80 1.31
N SER A 29 -14.02 16.80 1.25
CA SER A 29 -13.89 17.81 2.31
C SER A 29 -15.20 18.58 2.51
N GLN A 30 -15.84 19.01 1.42
CA GLN A 30 -17.16 19.66 1.47
C GLN A 30 -18.27 18.75 2.00
N GLU A 31 -18.24 17.45 1.68
CA GLU A 31 -19.17 16.45 2.22
C GLU A 31 -19.02 16.29 3.74
N TRP A 32 -17.78 16.33 4.24
CA TRP A 32 -17.52 16.28 5.68
C TRP A 32 -17.92 17.56 6.41
N VAL A 33 -17.81 18.72 5.76
CA VAL A 33 -18.33 19.99 6.30
C VAL A 33 -19.85 20.00 6.34
N SER A 34 -20.51 19.59 5.25
CA SER A 34 -21.98 19.58 5.18
C SER A 34 -22.62 18.55 6.12
N SER A 35 -21.92 17.45 6.41
CA SER A 35 -22.32 16.46 7.41
C SER A 35 -21.95 16.84 8.85
N GLY A 36 -21.33 18.01 9.08
CA GLY A 36 -20.91 18.49 10.40
C GLY A 36 -19.74 17.72 11.03
N ARG A 37 -19.08 16.86 10.26
CA ARG A 37 -17.91 16.07 10.70
C ARG A 37 -16.61 16.86 10.67
N LEU A 38 -16.58 17.98 9.94
CA LEU A 38 -15.41 18.83 9.80
C LEU A 38 -15.84 20.31 9.82
N ASP A 39 -15.06 21.15 10.49
CA ASP A 39 -15.29 22.59 10.49
C ASP A 39 -14.85 23.22 9.14
N PRO A 40 -15.59 24.20 8.58
CA PRO A 40 -15.25 24.84 7.30
C PRO A 40 -13.84 25.44 7.23
N SER A 41 -13.33 25.97 8.35
CA SER A 41 -11.98 26.57 8.41
C SER A 41 -10.89 25.51 8.32
N HIS A 42 -11.11 24.35 8.96
CA HIS A 42 -10.18 23.21 8.96
C HIS A 42 -10.20 22.45 7.63
N ALA A 43 -11.35 22.41 6.97
CA ALA A 43 -11.54 21.82 5.65
C ALA A 43 -10.67 22.46 4.57
N SER A 44 -10.56 23.78 4.59
CA SER A 44 -9.76 24.53 3.60
C SER A 44 -8.26 24.31 3.83
N ALA A 45 -7.81 24.34 5.09
CA ALA A 45 -6.41 24.09 5.43
C ALA A 45 -5.97 22.67 5.04
N LEU A 46 -6.78 21.66 5.33
CA LEU A 46 -6.47 20.26 5.01
C LEU A 46 -6.39 20.00 3.50
N VAL A 47 -7.28 20.62 2.72
CA VAL A 47 -7.20 20.58 1.24
C VAL A 47 -5.91 21.24 0.76
N GLU A 48 -5.58 22.40 1.31
CA GLU A 48 -4.38 23.17 0.92
C GLU A 48 -3.09 22.39 1.23
N ASP A 49 -3.00 21.78 2.41
CA ASP A 49 -1.81 21.03 2.85
C ASP A 49 -1.57 19.79 1.98
N VAL A 50 -2.64 19.03 1.65
CA VAL A 50 -2.53 17.86 0.78
C VAL A 50 -2.16 18.29 -0.65
N LEU A 51 -2.68 19.43 -1.14
CA LEU A 51 -2.30 19.95 -2.45
C LEU A 51 -0.85 20.42 -2.50
N LYS A 52 -0.35 21.06 -1.44
CA LYS A 52 1.06 21.44 -1.30
C LYS A 52 1.97 20.22 -1.26
N ALA A 53 1.58 19.17 -0.53
CA ALA A 53 2.29 17.89 -0.52
C ALA A 53 2.32 17.23 -1.90
N LEU A 54 1.20 17.20 -2.62
CA LEU A 54 1.14 16.66 -3.98
C LEU A 54 1.95 17.47 -5.02
N ARG A 55 2.23 18.75 -4.74
CA ARG A 55 3.08 19.61 -5.56
C ARG A 55 4.56 19.51 -5.19
N GLY A 56 4.92 18.75 -4.17
CA GLY A 56 6.29 18.66 -3.64
C GLY A 56 6.77 19.95 -2.96
N GLU A 57 5.85 20.81 -2.53
CA GLU A 57 6.18 22.10 -1.90
C GLU A 57 6.50 21.95 -0.39
N THR A 58 6.46 20.73 0.15
CA THR A 58 6.67 20.45 1.59
C THR A 58 7.68 19.32 1.83
N PRO A 59 8.99 19.59 1.62
CA PRO A 59 10.03 18.57 1.73
C PRO A 59 10.16 17.95 3.13
N GLU A 60 9.79 18.67 4.19
CA GLU A 60 9.79 18.15 5.56
C GLU A 60 8.67 17.12 5.80
N LEU A 61 7.49 17.36 5.21
CA LEU A 61 6.36 16.43 5.26
C LEU A 61 6.65 15.18 4.44
N GLU A 62 7.28 15.31 3.28
CA GLU A 62 7.74 14.17 2.48
C GLU A 62 8.72 13.30 3.26
N GLN A 63 9.75 13.89 3.88
CA GLN A 63 10.71 13.14 4.69
C GLN A 63 10.07 12.47 5.92
N GLN A 64 9.07 13.10 6.54
CA GLN A 64 8.36 12.50 7.66
C GLN A 64 7.44 11.35 7.20
N ALA A 65 6.74 11.54 6.09
CA ALA A 65 5.87 10.53 5.49
C ALA A 65 6.69 9.33 4.99
N GLU A 66 7.82 9.57 4.33
CA GLU A 66 8.75 8.53 3.86
C GLU A 66 9.25 7.69 5.03
N ARG A 67 9.75 8.32 6.10
CA ARG A 67 10.16 7.63 7.33
C ARG A 67 9.01 6.84 7.97
N GLN A 68 7.78 7.33 7.89
CA GLN A 68 6.61 6.64 8.46
C GLN A 68 6.14 5.47 7.59
N LEU A 69 6.21 5.62 6.26
CA LEU A 69 5.96 4.56 5.30
C LEU A 69 7.01 3.45 5.41
N GLU A 70 8.28 3.80 5.56
CA GLU A 70 9.36 2.83 5.79
C GLU A 70 9.12 2.02 7.07
N ARG A 71 8.76 2.70 8.17
CA ARG A 71 8.48 2.05 9.46
C ARG A 71 7.27 1.12 9.40
N ASN A 72 6.25 1.48 8.65
CA ASN A 72 4.99 0.73 8.58
C ASN A 72 4.88 -0.12 7.32
N ARG A 73 5.93 -0.23 6.50
CA ARG A 73 5.92 -0.92 5.21
C ARG A 73 5.39 -2.35 5.34
N ASP A 74 5.85 -3.09 6.34
CA ASP A 74 5.46 -4.48 6.56
C ASP A 74 3.95 -4.61 6.84
N GLN A 75 3.39 -3.70 7.62
CA GLN A 75 1.96 -3.62 7.91
C GLN A 75 1.17 -3.22 6.66
N LEU A 76 1.68 -2.25 5.90
CA LEU A 76 1.06 -1.75 4.69
C LEU A 76 1.00 -2.83 3.60
N LEU A 77 2.06 -3.63 3.45
CA LEU A 77 2.08 -4.79 2.55
C LEU A 77 1.06 -5.85 2.99
N GLN A 78 0.92 -6.08 4.30
CA GLN A 78 -0.06 -7.01 4.86
C GLN A 78 -1.50 -6.55 4.63
N ASP A 79 -1.78 -5.27 4.87
CA ASP A 79 -3.11 -4.66 4.68
C ASP A 79 -3.51 -4.63 3.20
N LEU A 80 -2.54 -4.54 2.29
CA LEU A 80 -2.73 -4.66 0.84
C LEU A 80 -2.85 -6.12 0.36
N GLY A 81 -2.72 -7.11 1.25
CA GLY A 81 -2.78 -8.52 0.91
C GLY A 81 -1.59 -9.02 0.09
N LEU A 82 -0.47 -8.29 0.10
CA LEU A 82 0.75 -8.67 -0.59
C LEU A 82 1.59 -9.60 0.29
N ALA A 83 2.02 -10.72 -0.28
CA ALA A 83 2.88 -11.67 0.43
C ALA A 83 4.22 -11.02 0.79
N ARG A 84 4.66 -11.19 2.04
CA ARG A 84 5.95 -10.66 2.49
C ARG A 84 7.07 -11.52 1.94
N GLN A 85 8.23 -10.91 1.70
CA GLN A 85 9.42 -11.63 1.22
C GLN A 85 9.77 -12.81 2.13
N ARG A 86 9.66 -12.64 3.46
CA ARG A 86 9.91 -13.72 4.43
C ARG A 86 8.97 -14.90 4.27
N GLU A 87 7.70 -14.65 3.96
CA GLU A 87 6.69 -15.70 3.74
C GLU A 87 6.98 -16.45 2.44
N VAL A 88 7.41 -15.74 1.39
CA VAL A 88 7.86 -16.34 0.13
C VAL A 88 9.11 -17.20 0.34
N ASP A 89 10.08 -16.71 1.10
CA ASP A 89 11.31 -17.43 1.40
C ASP A 89 11.05 -18.68 2.25
N GLU A 90 10.13 -18.61 3.22
CA GLU A 90 9.70 -19.76 4.00
C GLU A 90 9.02 -20.82 3.12
N LEU A 91 8.13 -20.40 2.22
CA LEU A 91 7.47 -21.31 1.27
C LEU A 91 8.48 -21.97 0.34
N ARG A 92 9.47 -21.23 -0.17
CA ARG A 92 10.57 -21.80 -0.97
C ARG A 92 11.33 -22.87 -0.19
N GLY A 93 11.75 -22.57 1.05
CA GLY A 93 12.44 -23.55 1.88
C GLY A 93 11.59 -24.79 2.21
N ARG A 94 10.26 -24.63 2.33
CA ARG A 94 9.33 -25.76 2.49
C ARG A 94 9.26 -26.61 1.23
N ILE A 95 9.23 -25.99 0.06
CA ILE A 95 9.25 -26.68 -1.24
C ILE A 95 10.56 -27.47 -1.39
N ASP A 96 11.71 -26.86 -1.14
CA ASP A 96 13.02 -27.51 -1.27
C ASP A 96 13.11 -28.79 -0.41
N ARG A 97 12.61 -28.73 0.84
CA ARG A 97 12.56 -29.90 1.73
C ARG A 97 11.63 -31.00 1.23
N LEU A 98 10.49 -30.62 0.65
CA LEU A 98 9.55 -31.58 0.06
C LEU A 98 10.16 -32.26 -1.16
N GLU A 99 10.82 -31.50 -2.04
CA GLU A 99 11.52 -32.04 -3.20
C GLU A 99 12.64 -33.01 -2.78
N GLN A 100 13.41 -32.66 -1.75
CA GLN A 100 14.47 -33.54 -1.25
C GLN A 100 13.91 -34.83 -0.64
N THR A 101 12.79 -34.74 0.08
CA THR A 101 12.09 -35.92 0.63
C THR A 101 11.58 -36.83 -0.49
N LEU A 102 11.04 -36.26 -1.57
CA LEU A 102 10.57 -37.03 -2.73
C LEU A 102 11.72 -37.74 -3.45
N ARG A 103 12.84 -37.04 -3.69
CA ARG A 103 14.03 -37.64 -4.32
C ARG A 103 14.60 -38.80 -3.49
N GLN A 104 14.66 -38.66 -2.16
CA GLN A 104 15.10 -39.75 -1.28
C GLN A 104 14.19 -40.98 -1.36
N ARG A 105 12.87 -40.77 -1.40
CA ARG A 105 11.91 -41.87 -1.54
C ARG A 105 12.02 -42.59 -2.88
N GLN A 106 12.24 -41.85 -3.96
CA GLN A 106 12.42 -42.41 -5.30
C GLN A 106 13.75 -43.18 -5.40
N GLY A 107 14.86 -42.61 -4.93
CA GLY A 107 16.16 -43.28 -4.95
C GLY A 107 16.22 -44.54 -4.06
N ASN A 108 15.49 -44.56 -2.95
CA ASN A 108 15.37 -45.76 -2.12
C ASN A 108 14.47 -46.84 -2.75
N GLY A 109 13.56 -46.47 -3.65
CA GLY A 109 12.74 -47.41 -4.42
C GLY A 109 13.54 -48.10 -5.54
N GLU A 110 14.40 -47.36 -6.23
CA GLU A 110 15.27 -47.91 -7.29
C GLU A 110 16.43 -48.77 -6.76
N ALA A 111 16.86 -48.58 -5.51
CA ALA A 111 17.88 -49.42 -4.87
C ALA A 111 17.33 -50.74 -4.29
N ALA A 112 16.00 -50.92 -4.30
CA ALA A 112 15.31 -52.09 -3.74
C ALA A 112 14.77 -53.07 -4.81
N GLU A 113 14.94 -52.76 -6.09
CA GLU A 113 14.74 -53.66 -7.25
C GLU A 113 16.08 -54.20 -7.77
#